data_AF-A0A1F9X8X2-F1
#
_entry.id   AF-A0A1F9X8X2-F1
#
_cell.length_a   1.000
_cell.length_b   1.000
_cell.length_c   1.000
_cell.angle_alpha   90.00
_cell.angle_beta   90.00
_cell.angle_gamma   90.00
#
_symmetry.space_group_name_H-M   'P 1'
#
loop_
_entity.id
_entity.type
_entity.pdbx_description
1 polymer ?
#
loop_
_entity_poly.entity_id
_entity_poly.type
_entity_poly.pdbx_seq_one_letter_code
_entity_poly.pdbx_strand_id
1 'polypeptide(L)'
;MNRKNIISLIVLDVIVMLMAAGLMMFRYSSLTNPVTTPLPAASATPAADEISPAAVNETPVGSRPAVSGKKSGTTRNIGFVFRHSKAKNVAIIGDFNDWIPEPMKKGGDFKWTFTQAIEPGEYSYNFIVDGRPVRDPNNARISDTGRGFASSRLTVKPR
;
A
#
# COMPACT_ATOMS: atom_id res chain seq x y z
N MET A 1 41.54 7.08 -19.49
CA MET A 1 40.45 6.13 -19.14
C MET A 1 40.45 5.00 -20.17
N ASN A 2 40.64 3.74 -19.78
CA ASN A 2 40.74 2.61 -20.71
C ASN A 2 39.35 2.20 -21.23
N ARG A 3 39.20 1.93 -22.54
CA ARG A 3 37.97 1.41 -23.15
C ARG A 3 37.43 0.17 -22.41
N LYS A 4 38.31 -0.69 -21.89
CA LYS A 4 37.95 -1.85 -21.06
C LYS A 4 37.31 -1.44 -19.73
N ASN A 5 37.76 -0.35 -19.11
CA ASN A 5 37.22 0.14 -17.84
C ASN A 5 35.85 0.81 -18.05
N ILE A 6 35.64 1.49 -19.18
CA ILE A 6 34.35 2.10 -19.54
C ILE A 6 33.32 1.00 -19.81
N ILE A 7 33.68 -0.03 -20.59
CA ILE A 7 32.81 -1.18 -20.84
C ILE A 7 32.51 -1.91 -19.52
N SER A 8 33.50 -2.09 -18.65
CA SER A 8 33.30 -2.72 -17.34
C SER A 8 32.33 -1.92 -16.44
N LEU A 9 32.32 -0.59 -16.51
CA LEU A 9 31.38 0.25 -15.75
C LEU A 9 29.96 0.14 -16.30
N ILE A 10 29.79 0.11 -17.62
CA ILE A 10 28.47 -0.06 -18.26
C ILE A 10 27.91 -1.45 -17.95
N VAL A 11 28.74 -2.49 -18.04
CA VAL A 11 28.33 -3.87 -17.72
C VAL A 11 27.95 -3.99 -16.24
N LEU A 12 28.69 -3.34 -15.33
CA LEU A 12 28.35 -3.33 -13.92
C LEU A 12 27.00 -2.65 -13.65
N ASP A 13 26.73 -1.51 -14.29
CA ASP A 13 25.46 -0.78 -14.14
C ASP A 13 24.26 -1.60 -14.66
N VAL A 14 24.43 -2.27 -15.81
CA VAL A 14 23.42 -3.19 -16.35
C VAL A 14 23.17 -4.37 -15.41
N ILE A 15 24.21 -4.96 -14.83
CA ILE A 15 24.06 -6.05 -13.85
C ILE A 15 23.31 -5.57 -12.60
N VAL A 16 23.63 -4.36 -12.09
CA VAL A 16 22.94 -3.78 -10.93
C VAL A 16 21.47 -3.49 -11.25
N MET A 17 21.15 -2.99 -12.45
CA MET A 17 19.77 -2.79 -12.90
C MET A 17 19.01 -4.12 -13.01
N LEU A 18 19.63 -5.17 -13.56
CA LEU A 18 19.01 -6.49 -13.67
C LEU A 18 18.78 -7.14 -12.30
N MET A 19 19.70 -6.97 -11.36
CA MET A 19 19.54 -7.45 -9.98
C MET A 19 18.42 -6.71 -9.24
N ALA A 20 18.30 -5.39 -9.42
CA ALA A 20 17.22 -4.60 -8.85
C ALA A 20 15.85 -4.96 -9.45
N ALA A 21 15.78 -5.16 -10.78
CA ALA A 21 14.58 -5.62 -11.47
C ALA A 21 14.18 -7.03 -11.02
N GLY A 22 15.15 -7.94 -10.86
CA GLY A 22 14.93 -9.28 -10.31
C GLY A 22 14.39 -9.25 -8.87
N LEU A 23 14.91 -8.35 -8.02
CA LEU A 23 14.42 -8.17 -6.66
C LEU A 23 12.99 -7.61 -6.65
N MET A 24 12.68 -6.65 -7.54
CA MET A 24 11.34 -6.09 -7.70
C MET A 24 10.34 -7.15 -8.21
N MET A 25 10.76 -8.00 -9.15
CA MET A 25 9.94 -9.08 -9.70
C MET A 25 9.72 -10.22 -8.69
N PHE A 26 10.73 -10.57 -7.88
CA PHE A 26 10.59 -11.56 -6.79
C PHE A 26 9.60 -11.12 -5.71
N ARG A 27 9.57 -9.82 -5.38
CA ARG A 27 8.55 -9.24 -4.50
C ARG A 27 7.16 -9.25 -5.14
N TYR A 28 7.10 -9.09 -6.46
CA TYR A 28 5.84 -9.13 -7.22
C TYR A 28 5.23 -10.54 -7.28
N SER A 29 6.03 -11.59 -7.48
CA SER A 29 5.56 -12.98 -7.50
C SER A 29 5.05 -13.50 -6.16
N SER A 30 5.34 -12.79 -5.05
CA SER A 30 4.83 -13.17 -3.71
C SER A 30 3.40 -12.69 -3.44
N LEU A 31 2.76 -11.98 -4.39
CA LEU A 31 1.39 -11.44 -4.23
C LEU A 31 0.28 -12.35 -4.78
N THR A 32 0.60 -13.49 -5.41
CA THR A 32 -0.40 -14.36 -6.06
C THR A 32 -0.56 -15.74 -5.43
N ASN A 33 -0.15 -15.92 -4.16
CA ASN A 33 -0.61 -17.08 -3.42
C ASN A 33 -2.03 -16.78 -2.92
N PRO A 34 -3.08 -17.46 -3.41
CA PRO A 34 -4.34 -17.43 -2.69
C PRO A 34 -4.06 -17.93 -1.28
N VAL A 35 -4.36 -17.10 -0.28
CA VAL A 35 -4.43 -17.55 1.10
C VAL A 35 -5.55 -18.57 1.17
N THR A 36 -5.20 -19.84 1.07
CA THR A 36 -6.04 -20.93 1.57
C THR A 36 -5.97 -20.82 3.08
N THR A 37 -6.89 -20.07 3.68
CA THR A 37 -7.14 -20.13 5.11
C THR A 37 -7.73 -21.51 5.40
N PRO A 38 -7.07 -22.41 6.14
CA PRO A 38 -7.80 -23.45 6.86
C PRO A 38 -8.67 -22.71 7.88
N LEU A 39 -9.98 -23.03 7.94
CA LEU A 39 -10.89 -22.42 8.91
C LEU A 39 -10.27 -22.39 10.32
N PRO A 40 -10.45 -21.30 11.09
CA PRO A 40 -10.04 -21.27 12.49
C PRO A 40 -10.87 -22.31 13.26
N ALA A 41 -10.24 -23.45 13.56
CA ALA A 41 -10.71 -24.33 14.61
C ALA A 41 -10.57 -23.56 15.94
N ALA A 42 -11.71 -23.38 16.59
CA ALA A 42 -11.87 -22.65 17.84
C ALA A 42 -10.90 -23.10 18.93
N SER A 43 -10.56 -22.13 19.78
CA SER A 43 -9.75 -22.23 20.98
C SER A 43 -10.15 -23.38 21.93
N ALA A 44 -9.12 -24.09 22.39
CA ALA A 44 -8.92 -24.57 23.76
C ALA A 44 -9.87 -25.60 24.42
N THR A 45 -9.22 -26.68 24.88
CA THR A 45 -9.43 -27.40 26.16
C THR A 45 -10.19 -28.75 26.09
N PRO A 46 -9.73 -29.78 26.83
CA PRO A 46 -10.08 -31.18 26.62
C PRO A 46 -11.22 -31.67 27.54
N ALA A 47 -11.71 -32.87 27.20
CA ALA A 47 -12.39 -33.84 28.03
C ALA A 47 -13.91 -33.68 28.32
N ALA A 48 -14.56 -34.84 28.14
CA ALA A 48 -15.72 -35.36 28.84
C ALA A 48 -17.13 -34.85 28.48
N ASP A 49 -17.86 -35.79 27.89
CA ASP A 49 -19.25 -36.16 28.14
C ASP A 49 -20.41 -35.21 27.75
N GLU A 50 -21.37 -35.87 27.08
CA GLU A 50 -22.81 -35.79 27.33
C GLU A 50 -23.74 -34.96 26.40
N ILE A 51 -24.31 -35.68 25.42
CA ILE A 51 -25.74 -35.76 25.02
C ILE A 51 -26.50 -34.47 24.62
N SER A 52 -26.72 -34.29 23.30
CA SER A 52 -28.02 -34.26 22.55
C SER A 52 -29.28 -33.57 23.15
N PRO A 53 -30.34 -33.26 22.36
CA PRO A 53 -30.48 -32.48 21.12
C PRO A 53 -31.68 -31.49 21.20
N ALA A 54 -31.88 -30.66 20.16
CA ALA A 54 -33.18 -30.18 19.62
C ALA A 54 -33.02 -28.75 19.05
N ALA A 55 -32.97 -28.63 17.72
CA ALA A 55 -34.09 -28.16 16.89
C ALA A 55 -34.12 -26.61 16.82
N VAL A 56 -34.22 -25.94 15.67
CA VAL A 56 -35.09 -26.25 14.52
C VAL A 56 -34.54 -25.56 13.25
N ASN A 57 -34.26 -26.38 12.23
CA ASN A 57 -34.59 -26.28 10.79
C ASN A 57 -34.41 -24.93 10.06
N GLU A 58 -33.44 -24.82 9.15
CA GLU A 58 -33.52 -25.03 7.67
C GLU A 58 -34.09 -23.83 6.88
N THR A 59 -33.23 -23.00 6.24
CA THR A 59 -32.90 -22.91 4.78
C THR A 59 -33.97 -22.19 3.92
N PRO A 60 -33.70 -21.68 2.69
CA PRO A 60 -32.61 -20.86 2.12
C PRO A 60 -33.13 -19.42 1.81
N VAL A 61 -32.28 -18.48 1.39
CA VAL A 61 -32.57 -17.43 0.37
C VAL A 61 -31.36 -16.50 0.27
N GLY A 62 -30.84 -16.36 -0.94
CA GLY A 62 -29.65 -15.57 -1.22
C GLY A 62 -29.86 -14.06 -1.01
N SER A 63 -28.74 -13.36 -0.89
CA SER A 63 -28.50 -12.04 -1.48
C SER A 63 -27.15 -11.51 -1.01
N ARG A 64 -26.13 -11.62 -1.88
CA ARG A 64 -25.43 -10.37 -2.27
C ARG A 64 -26.48 -9.62 -3.07
N PRO A 65 -26.97 -8.47 -2.59
CA PRO A 65 -26.26 -7.21 -2.81
C PRO A 65 -26.37 -6.34 -1.52
N ALA A 66 -25.80 -5.17 -1.32
CA ALA A 66 -25.53 -4.02 -2.15
C ALA A 66 -24.88 -3.03 -1.13
N VAL A 67 -23.83 -2.26 -1.37
CA VAL A 67 -23.57 -1.33 -2.44
C VAL A 67 -22.11 -0.94 -2.20
N SER A 68 -21.19 -1.29 -3.12
CA SER A 68 -20.10 -0.37 -3.41
C SER A 68 -20.82 0.90 -3.85
N GLY A 69 -21.01 1.77 -2.87
CA GLY A 69 -21.59 3.07 -3.08
C GLY A 69 -20.59 3.77 -3.92
N LYS A 70 -20.80 3.73 -5.23
CA LYS A 70 -20.42 4.80 -6.12
C LYS A 70 -21.15 6.05 -5.60
N LYS A 71 -20.70 6.57 -4.46
CA LYS A 71 -20.92 7.96 -4.09
C LYS A 71 -20.24 8.67 -5.25
N SER A 72 -21.05 9.12 -6.18
CA SER A 72 -20.66 9.95 -7.31
C SER A 72 -20.21 11.29 -6.74
N GLY A 73 -19.11 11.26 -5.99
CA GLY A 73 -18.48 12.39 -5.38
C GLY A 73 -17.50 12.91 -6.39
N THR A 74 -17.70 14.13 -6.86
CA THR A 74 -16.74 14.79 -7.73
C THR A 74 -15.36 14.74 -7.09
N THR A 75 -14.40 14.26 -7.86
CA THR A 75 -13.00 14.14 -7.47
C THR A 75 -12.46 15.46 -6.92
N ARG A 76 -11.62 15.41 -5.89
CA ARG A 76 -10.97 16.57 -5.28
C ARG A 76 -9.48 16.59 -5.57
N ASN A 77 -8.95 17.75 -5.94
CA ASN A 77 -7.50 17.95 -6.01
C ASN A 77 -6.92 18.02 -4.59
N ILE A 78 -6.14 17.00 -4.21
CA ILE A 78 -5.45 16.91 -2.93
C ILE A 78 -3.96 17.17 -3.17
N GLY A 79 -3.42 18.17 -2.47
CA GLY A 79 -2.00 18.50 -2.50
C GLY A 79 -1.26 17.84 -1.34
N PHE A 80 -0.22 17.07 -1.67
CA PHE A 80 0.69 16.46 -0.72
C PHE A 80 1.97 17.27 -0.66
N VAL A 81 2.41 17.62 0.55
CA VAL A 81 3.63 18.40 0.78
C VAL A 81 4.50 17.69 1.81
N PHE A 82 5.74 17.38 1.43
CA PHE A 82 6.73 16.79 2.31
C PHE A 82 7.96 17.71 2.39
N ARG A 83 8.52 17.91 3.58
CA ARG A 83 9.71 18.76 3.79
C ARG A 83 10.88 17.91 4.22
N HIS A 84 11.96 17.92 3.44
CA HIS A 84 13.17 17.18 3.79
C HIS A 84 14.41 17.78 3.10
N SER A 85 15.35 18.28 3.91
CA SER A 85 16.50 19.05 3.42
C SER A 85 17.56 18.22 2.69
N LYS A 86 17.69 16.93 3.06
CA LYS A 86 18.74 16.04 2.54
C LYS A 86 18.24 14.95 1.58
N ALA A 87 16.94 14.94 1.26
CA ALA A 87 16.37 13.88 0.42
C ALA A 87 16.88 14.04 -1.01
N LYS A 88 17.27 12.93 -1.64
CA LYS A 88 17.66 12.92 -3.06
C LYS A 88 16.44 12.68 -3.93
N ASN A 89 15.63 11.69 -3.56
CA ASN A 89 14.40 11.34 -4.26
C ASN A 89 13.25 11.21 -3.26
N VAL A 90 12.11 11.80 -3.59
CA VAL A 90 10.87 11.62 -2.84
C VAL A 90 9.78 11.20 -3.82
N ALA A 91 9.10 10.11 -3.52
CA ALA A 91 7.89 9.67 -4.20
C ALA A 91 6.74 9.51 -3.20
N ILE A 92 5.52 9.36 -3.70
CA ILE A 92 4.34 9.06 -2.90
C ILE A 92 3.72 7.73 -3.35
N ILE A 93 3.22 6.98 -2.38
CA ILE A 93 2.45 5.74 -2.59
C ILE A 93 1.19 5.79 -1.72
N GLY A 94 0.10 5.22 -2.21
CA GLY A 94 -1.13 5.10 -1.43
C GLY A 94 -2.22 4.31 -2.15
N ASP A 95 -3.36 4.18 -1.49
CA ASP A 95 -4.52 3.46 -2.05
C ASP A 95 -5.06 4.12 -3.33
N PHE A 96 -4.81 5.42 -3.54
CA PHE A 96 -5.26 6.16 -4.72
C PHE A 96 -4.42 5.91 -5.98
N ASN A 97 -3.25 5.27 -5.87
CA ASN A 97 -2.37 4.96 -7.00
C ASN A 97 -1.86 3.51 -6.94
N ASP A 98 -2.65 2.62 -6.34
CA ASP A 98 -2.34 1.20 -6.19
C ASP A 98 -0.94 0.93 -5.61
N TRP A 99 -0.47 1.84 -4.75
CA TRP A 99 0.85 1.76 -4.12
C TRP A 99 2.03 1.79 -5.10
N ILE A 100 1.80 2.31 -6.31
CA ILE A 100 2.84 2.53 -7.32
C ILE A 100 3.58 3.83 -6.99
N PRO A 101 4.91 3.83 -6.86
CA PRO A 101 5.66 5.04 -6.53
C PRO A 101 5.54 6.13 -7.60
N GLU A 102 4.98 7.28 -7.22
CA GLU A 102 4.87 8.47 -8.08
C GLU A 102 5.85 9.56 -7.62
N PRO A 103 6.78 10.03 -8.45
CA PRO A 103 7.79 11.00 -8.06
C PRO A 103 7.18 12.36 -7.71
N MET A 104 7.61 12.93 -6.58
CA MET A 104 7.21 14.28 -6.16
C MET A 104 8.15 15.32 -6.78
N LYS A 105 7.60 16.50 -7.10
CA LYS A 105 8.39 17.62 -7.61
C LYS A 105 9.12 18.32 -6.46
N LYS A 106 10.45 18.45 -6.57
CA LYS A 106 11.26 19.27 -5.67
C LYS A 106 11.04 20.75 -5.96
N GLY A 107 10.62 21.52 -4.96
CA GLY A 107 10.48 22.96 -4.99
C GLY A 107 11.48 23.67 -4.06
N GLY A 108 11.27 24.97 -3.84
CA GLY A 108 12.02 25.77 -2.88
C GLY A 108 11.80 25.33 -1.43
N ASP A 109 12.66 25.82 -0.53
CA ASP A 109 12.65 25.53 0.92
C ASP A 109 12.55 24.04 1.28
N PHE A 110 13.20 23.18 0.50
CA PHE A 110 13.21 21.73 0.71
C PHE A 110 11.82 21.06 0.66
N LYS A 111 10.86 21.69 -0.02
CA LYS A 111 9.50 21.17 -0.20
C LYS A 111 9.45 20.22 -1.40
N TRP A 112 8.76 19.11 -1.21
CA TRP A 112 8.40 18.15 -2.23
C TRP A 112 6.90 18.17 -2.37
N THR A 113 6.39 18.34 -3.59
CA THR A 113 4.97 18.52 -3.85
C THR A 113 4.44 17.53 -4.87
N PHE A 114 3.25 17.01 -4.62
CA PHE A 114 2.47 16.20 -5.55
C PHE A 114 1.01 16.59 -5.42
N THR A 115 0.25 16.56 -6.51
CA THR A 115 -1.18 16.90 -6.48
C THR A 115 -1.91 15.89 -7.34
N GLN A 116 -2.94 15.27 -6.77
CA GLN A 116 -3.73 14.25 -7.43
C GLN A 116 -5.22 14.53 -7.20
N ALA A 117 -6.00 14.27 -8.24
CA ALA A 117 -7.44 14.23 -8.14
C ALA A 117 -7.84 12.89 -7.49
N ILE A 118 -8.43 12.93 -6.29
CA ILE A 118 -8.85 11.76 -5.48
C ILE A 118 -10.35 11.82 -5.20
N GLU A 119 -11.05 10.72 -5.37
CA GLU A 119 -12.48 10.61 -5.05
C GLU A 119 -12.72 10.69 -3.52
N PRO A 120 -13.93 11.03 -3.07
CA PRO A 120 -14.26 10.97 -1.65
C PRO A 120 -14.15 9.54 -1.09
N GLY A 121 -13.45 9.39 0.03
CA GLY A 121 -13.17 8.08 0.62
C GLY A 121 -12.11 8.14 1.72
N GLU A 122 -11.77 6.96 2.23
CA GLU A 122 -10.67 6.76 3.16
C GLU A 122 -9.50 6.13 2.42
N TYR A 123 -8.31 6.72 2.56
CA TYR A 123 -7.09 6.30 1.88
C TYR A 123 -5.95 6.20 2.88
N SER A 124 -5.04 5.28 2.65
CA SER A 124 -3.75 5.18 3.33
C SER A 124 -2.65 5.60 2.37
N TYR A 125 -1.62 6.31 2.87
CA TYR A 125 -0.49 6.75 2.04
C TYR A 125 0.81 6.86 2.84
N ASN A 126 1.93 6.83 2.12
CA ASN A 126 3.28 7.07 2.63
C ASN A 126 4.11 7.85 1.59
N PHE A 127 5.16 8.51 2.06
CA PHE A 127 6.24 8.99 1.21
C PHE A 127 7.31 7.91 1.08
N ILE A 128 7.91 7.77 -0.09
CA ILE A 128 9.15 6.99 -0.27
C ILE A 128 10.30 7.99 -0.34
N VAL A 129 11.14 8.00 0.69
CA VAL A 129 12.32 8.89 0.79
C VAL A 129 13.56 8.04 0.62
N ASP A 130 14.30 8.27 -0.46
CA ASP A 130 15.53 7.53 -0.78
C ASP A 130 15.35 5.99 -0.67
N GLY A 131 14.21 5.49 -1.15
CA GLY A 131 13.85 4.07 -1.18
C GLY A 131 13.21 3.51 0.09
N ARG A 132 12.95 4.34 1.11
CA ARG A 132 12.33 3.90 2.38
C ARG A 132 10.94 4.50 2.57
N PRO A 133 9.93 3.72 3.00
CA PRO A 133 8.63 4.27 3.35
C PRO A 133 8.71 5.11 4.63
N VAL A 134 8.12 6.30 4.57
CA VAL A 134 8.07 7.29 5.64
C VAL A 134 6.64 7.80 5.73
N ARG A 135 6.06 7.69 6.92
CA ARG A 135 4.75 8.27 7.25
C ARG A 135 4.82 9.79 7.16
N ASP A 136 3.74 10.44 6.75
CA ASP A 136 3.66 11.90 6.80
C ASP A 136 3.81 12.41 8.25
N PRO A 137 4.91 13.15 8.57
CA PRO A 137 5.14 13.67 9.91
C PRO A 137 4.06 14.67 10.36
N ASN A 138 3.38 15.32 9.42
CA ASN A 138 2.37 16.34 9.70
C ASN A 138 0.96 15.74 9.88
N ASN A 139 0.78 14.44 9.60
CA ASN A 139 -0.50 13.77 9.74
C ASN A 139 -0.47 12.80 10.92
N ALA A 140 -1.12 13.15 12.02
CA ALA A 140 -1.16 12.30 13.22
C ALA A 140 -2.00 11.01 13.05
N ARG A 141 -2.81 10.90 12.00
CA ARG A 141 -3.70 9.74 11.81
C ARG A 141 -2.92 8.58 11.22
N ILE A 142 -2.91 7.46 11.94
CA ILE A 142 -2.21 6.24 11.56
C ILE A 142 -3.22 5.21 11.05
N SER A 143 -2.80 4.45 10.03
CA SER A 143 -3.51 3.28 9.52
C SER A 143 -2.53 2.11 9.46
N ASP A 144 -2.92 0.97 10.02
CA ASP A 144 -2.22 -0.30 9.77
C ASP A 144 -2.86 -0.96 8.55
N THR A 145 -2.05 -1.20 7.53
CA THR A 145 -2.50 -1.79 6.26
C THR A 145 -1.98 -3.21 6.09
N GLY A 146 -1.39 -3.82 7.13
CA GLY A 146 -0.82 -5.18 7.05
C GLY A 146 0.43 -5.31 6.18
N ARG A 147 1.02 -4.19 5.72
CA ARG A 147 2.21 -4.15 4.85
C ARG A 147 3.55 -4.21 5.59
N GLY A 148 3.52 -4.35 6.91
CA GLY A 148 4.73 -4.34 7.75
C GLY A 148 5.29 -2.94 8.02
N PHE A 149 4.58 -1.87 7.66
CA PHE A 149 4.88 -0.49 8.04
C PHE A 149 3.59 0.31 8.27
N ALA A 150 3.63 1.24 9.21
CA ALA A 150 2.50 2.12 9.52
C ALA A 150 2.33 3.19 8.45
N SER A 151 1.08 3.45 8.04
CA SER A 151 0.73 4.43 7.00
C SER A 151 0.00 5.64 7.58
N SER A 152 0.03 6.77 6.87
CA SER A 152 -0.83 7.93 7.18
C SER A 152 -2.24 7.71 6.63
N ARG A 153 -3.27 8.07 7.41
CA ARG A 153 -4.67 8.02 6.95
C ARG A 153 -5.13 9.38 6.41
N LEU A 154 -5.74 9.36 5.23
CA LEU A 154 -6.32 10.50 4.53
C LEU A 154 -7.83 10.26 4.36
N THR A 155 -8.64 11.16 4.90
CA THR A 155 -10.09 11.20 4.67
C THR A 155 -10.42 12.29 3.67
N VAL A 156 -10.96 11.93 2.51
CA VAL A 156 -11.44 12.88 1.49
C VAL A 156 -12.95 13.00 1.61
N LYS A 157 -13.42 14.18 2.03
CA LYS A 157 -14.87 14.47 2.11
C LYS A 157 -15.42 14.82 0.72
N PRO A 158 -16.70 14.48 0.43
CA PRO A 158 -17.42 15.00 -0.73
C PRO A 158 -17.40 16.54 -0.77
N ARG A 159 -17.53 17.09 -1.98
CA ARG A 159 -17.59 18.53 -2.21
C ARG A 159 -18.98 19.07 -1.91
#